data_AF-A0A1I5V5V4-F1
#
_entry.id   AF-A0A1I5V5V4-F1
#
_cell.length_a   1.000
_cell.length_b   1.000
_cell.length_c   1.000
_cell.angle_alpha   90.00
_cell.angle_beta   90.00
_cell.angle_gamma   90.00
#
_symmetry.space_group_name_H-M   'P 1'
#
loop_
_entity.id
_entity.type
_entity.pdbx_description
1 polymer ?
#
loop_
_entity_poly.entity_id
_entity_poly.type
_entity_poly.pdbx_seq_one_letter_code
_entity_poly.pdbx_strand_id
1 'polypeptide(L)'
;MPSSTSRRTRVGVRGAILAVGGAGMAAAIAVGGFALAGLQGAGSNRHEVGELQQALGWAQEMTYYNADVSGWQVAYAWDARRVGPQAAVQADNANRAGFLDVADRMREALDAAPTEVFDADETEAHEQVVDQWDEFFAVDDRAVALYTRGAVADVDAADTLIQGEGYGVYFEILELTAQLEESLDERVTEARAAADAQQAQTTWTMAAVVALGALLVLGMALAVARRVVRPVLALTHVAEGLAAGDLTRTTGVDRGDEVGRAAAALDAAVVDLRTVMASVAGASDAVAASSEELSASSAQISASAEETSAQSGVVAGAA
;
A
#
# COMPACT_ATOMS: atom_id res chain seq x y z
N MET A 1 42.57 -6.74 -34.39
CA MET A 1 41.29 -6.92 -33.66
C MET A 1 41.62 -7.43 -32.26
N PRO A 2 41.44 -6.64 -31.19
CA PRO A 2 41.56 -7.14 -29.82
C PRO A 2 40.19 -7.64 -29.33
N SER A 3 40.14 -8.90 -28.90
CA SER A 3 38.97 -9.55 -28.33
C SER A 3 38.63 -8.93 -26.97
N SER A 4 37.46 -8.30 -26.87
CA SER A 4 36.91 -7.76 -25.61
C SER A 4 36.46 -8.90 -24.68
N THR A 5 37.27 -9.23 -23.68
CA THR A 5 36.87 -10.11 -22.59
C THR A 5 35.96 -9.35 -21.62
N SER A 6 34.67 -9.67 -21.63
CA SER A 6 33.72 -9.11 -20.66
C SER A 6 34.14 -9.51 -19.24
N ARG A 7 34.52 -8.52 -18.42
CA ARG A 7 34.67 -8.70 -16.97
C ARG A 7 33.28 -8.88 -16.37
N ARG A 8 32.77 -10.11 -16.34
CA ARG A 8 31.64 -10.46 -15.46
C ARG A 8 32.11 -10.28 -14.02
N THR A 9 31.61 -9.25 -13.36
CA THR A 9 31.79 -9.01 -11.93
C THR A 9 31.36 -10.25 -11.15
N ARG A 10 32.31 -10.93 -10.52
CA ARG A 10 32.08 -12.19 -9.81
C ARG A 10 31.56 -11.86 -8.41
N VAL A 11 30.30 -12.19 -8.15
CA VAL A 11 29.68 -11.99 -6.85
C VAL A 11 29.91 -13.23 -5.99
N GLY A 12 30.76 -13.10 -4.97
CA GLY A 12 30.99 -14.16 -3.99
C GLY A 12 29.82 -14.38 -3.04
N VAL A 13 29.92 -15.38 -2.15
CA VAL A 13 28.83 -15.76 -1.21
C VAL A 13 28.36 -14.57 -0.37
N ARG A 14 29.29 -13.77 0.16
CA ARG A 14 28.97 -12.54 0.93
C ARG A 14 28.19 -11.53 0.09
N GLY A 15 28.59 -11.33 -1.17
CA GLY A 15 27.89 -10.42 -2.08
C GLY A 15 26.49 -10.91 -2.42
N ALA A 16 26.28 -12.22 -2.54
CA ALA A 16 24.96 -12.81 -2.80
C ALA A 16 24.01 -12.63 -1.61
N ILE A 17 24.49 -12.85 -0.38
CA ILE A 17 23.69 -12.65 0.85
C ILE A 17 23.34 -11.16 1.03
N LEU A 18 24.33 -10.26 0.87
CA LEU A 18 24.10 -8.82 0.96
C LEU A 18 23.12 -8.32 -0.11
N ALA A 19 23.16 -8.89 -1.32
CA ALA A 19 22.21 -8.53 -2.38
C ALA A 19 20.76 -8.90 -2.03
N VAL A 20 20.51 -10.07 -1.44
CA VAL A 20 19.17 -10.47 -0.97
C VAL A 20 18.67 -9.51 0.12
N GLY A 21 19.50 -9.26 1.14
CA GLY A 21 19.14 -8.35 2.24
C GLY A 21 18.85 -6.94 1.74
N GLY A 22 19.71 -6.41 0.86
CA GLY A 22 19.54 -5.11 0.24
C GLY A 22 18.27 -5.01 -0.61
N ALA A 23 17.96 -6.04 -1.41
CA ALA A 23 16.73 -6.07 -2.20
C ALA A 23 15.47 -6.14 -1.33
N GLY A 24 15.49 -6.93 -0.26
CA GLY A 24 14.38 -6.98 0.70
C GLY A 24 14.14 -5.63 1.38
N MET A 25 15.21 -4.96 1.80
CA MET A 25 15.11 -3.62 2.42
C MET A 25 14.64 -2.57 1.42
N ALA A 26 15.12 -2.60 0.18
CA ALA A 26 14.65 -1.70 -0.88
C ALA A 26 13.16 -1.92 -1.19
N ALA A 27 12.70 -3.16 -1.25
CA ALA A 27 11.29 -3.49 -1.43
C ALA A 27 10.42 -2.97 -0.26
N ALA A 28 10.88 -3.14 0.98
CA ALA A 28 10.19 -2.65 2.16
C ALA A 28 10.08 -1.11 2.17
N ILE A 29 11.17 -0.41 1.81
CA ILE A 29 11.18 1.06 1.70
C ILE A 29 10.24 1.52 0.59
N ALA A 30 10.24 0.85 -0.57
CA ALA A 30 9.33 1.17 -1.66
C ALA A 30 7.87 1.01 -1.24
N VAL A 31 7.50 -0.12 -0.62
CA VAL A 31 6.14 -0.36 -0.11
C VAL A 31 5.75 0.69 0.94
N GLY A 32 6.65 1.00 1.89
CA GLY A 32 6.40 2.03 2.90
C GLY A 32 6.19 3.42 2.31
N GLY A 33 7.01 3.80 1.32
CA GLY A 33 6.88 5.06 0.61
C GLY A 33 5.57 5.18 -0.17
N PHE A 34 5.18 4.14 -0.91
CA PHE A 34 3.90 4.10 -1.63
C PHE A 34 2.70 4.13 -0.66
N ALA A 35 2.79 3.43 0.47
CA ALA A 35 1.73 3.46 1.48
C ALA A 35 1.55 4.87 2.08
N LEU A 36 2.64 5.58 2.39
CA LEU A 36 2.58 6.95 2.90
C LEU A 36 2.00 7.93 1.87
N ALA A 37 2.43 7.85 0.61
CA ALA A 37 1.87 8.67 -0.47
C ALA A 37 0.37 8.41 -0.67
N GLY A 38 -0.05 7.15 -0.62
CA GLY A 38 -1.46 6.76 -0.69
C GLY A 38 -2.29 7.32 0.47
N LEU A 39 -1.76 7.28 1.70
CA LEU A 39 -2.44 7.82 2.88
C LEU A 39 -2.60 9.36 2.82
N GLN A 40 -1.60 10.07 2.30
CA GLN A 40 -1.66 11.53 2.13
C GLN A 40 -2.71 11.92 1.08
N GLY A 41 -2.70 11.27 -0.09
CA GLY A 41 -3.69 11.53 -1.14
C GLY A 41 -5.13 11.23 -0.68
N ALA A 42 -5.33 10.12 0.03
CA ALA A 42 -6.64 9.79 0.59
C ALA A 42 -7.11 10.78 1.67
N GLY A 43 -6.19 11.48 2.35
CA GLY A 43 -6.52 12.51 3.33
C GLY A 43 -7.05 13.78 2.67
N SER A 44 -6.38 14.26 1.61
CA SER A 44 -6.78 15.46 0.86
C SER A 44 -8.18 15.31 0.27
N ASN A 45 -8.44 14.22 -0.45
CA ASN A 45 -9.72 14.02 -1.13
C ASN A 45 -10.89 13.88 -0.14
N ARG A 46 -10.64 13.29 1.05
CA ARG A 46 -11.66 13.22 2.11
C ARG A 46 -11.98 14.57 2.71
N HIS A 47 -11.01 15.48 2.75
CA HIS A 47 -11.22 16.83 3.25
C HIS A 47 -12.12 17.63 2.31
N GLU A 48 -11.78 17.64 1.01
CA GLU A 48 -12.54 18.30 -0.05
C GLU A 48 -13.99 17.79 -0.13
N VAL A 49 -14.19 16.47 -0.13
CA VAL A 49 -15.54 15.87 -0.11
C VAL A 49 -16.33 16.27 1.15
N GLY A 50 -15.63 16.49 2.28
CA GLY A 50 -16.26 16.94 3.53
C GLY A 50 -16.71 18.40 3.47
N GLU A 51 -15.89 19.28 2.90
CA GLU A 51 -16.22 20.70 2.72
C GLU A 51 -17.40 20.88 1.76
N LEU A 52 -17.40 20.17 0.63
CA LEU A 52 -18.53 20.18 -0.31
C LEU A 52 -19.81 19.62 0.31
N GLN A 53 -19.75 18.59 1.15
CA GLN A 53 -20.93 18.09 1.87
C GLN A 53 -21.47 19.07 2.88
N GLN A 54 -20.61 19.84 3.55
CA GLN A 54 -21.04 20.90 4.45
C GLN A 54 -21.75 22.01 3.66
N ALA A 55 -21.20 22.40 2.51
CA ALA A 55 -21.82 23.36 1.61
C ALA A 55 -23.18 22.89 1.07
N LEU A 56 -23.28 21.63 0.61
CA LEU A 56 -24.54 21.03 0.19
C LEU A 56 -25.56 21.00 1.34
N GLY A 57 -25.13 20.66 2.55
CA GLY A 57 -26.00 20.66 3.73
C GLY A 57 -26.54 22.04 4.07
N TRP A 58 -25.73 23.09 3.91
CA TRP A 58 -26.17 24.48 4.03
C TRP A 58 -27.20 24.85 2.95
N ALA A 59 -26.98 24.48 1.68
CA ALA A 59 -27.93 24.75 0.60
C ALA A 59 -29.29 24.06 0.84
N GLN A 60 -29.26 22.82 1.34
CA GLN A 60 -30.46 22.10 1.75
C GLN A 60 -31.17 22.79 2.93
N GLU A 61 -30.42 23.32 3.90
CA GLU A 61 -30.97 24.12 4.99
C GLU A 61 -31.69 25.37 4.46
N MET A 62 -31.11 26.06 3.47
CA MET A 62 -31.74 27.19 2.80
C MET A 62 -33.07 26.79 2.14
N THR A 63 -33.15 25.63 1.49
CA THR A 63 -34.42 25.12 0.94
C THR A 63 -35.52 24.99 2.02
N TYR A 64 -35.17 24.61 3.26
CA TYR A 64 -36.13 24.59 4.37
C TYR A 64 -36.52 26.00 4.82
N TYR A 65 -35.57 26.93 4.93
CA TYR A 65 -35.87 28.32 5.26
C TYR A 65 -36.78 28.98 4.21
N ASN A 66 -36.55 28.72 2.93
CA ASN A 66 -37.40 29.21 1.85
C ASN A 66 -38.87 28.81 2.08
N ALA A 67 -39.11 27.54 2.40
CA ALA A 67 -40.45 27.03 2.69
C ALA A 67 -41.06 27.64 3.95
N ASP A 68 -40.29 27.73 5.04
CA ASP A 68 -40.79 28.24 6.32
C ASP A 68 -41.14 29.74 6.25
N VAL A 69 -40.27 30.57 5.66
CA VAL A 69 -40.50 32.03 5.54
C VAL A 69 -41.78 32.30 4.75
N SER A 70 -41.94 31.65 3.60
CA SER A 70 -43.16 31.76 2.78
C SER A 70 -44.40 31.25 3.54
N GLY A 71 -44.28 30.12 4.23
CA GLY A 71 -45.36 29.55 5.04
C GLY A 71 -45.85 30.50 6.14
N TRP A 72 -44.94 31.11 6.88
CA TRP A 72 -45.27 32.09 7.91
C TRP A 72 -45.85 33.39 7.33
N GLN A 73 -45.36 33.84 6.16
CA GLN A 73 -45.93 35.00 5.48
C GLN A 73 -47.39 34.78 5.10
N VAL A 74 -47.70 33.63 4.50
CA VAL A 74 -49.07 33.24 4.17
C VAL A 74 -49.94 33.15 5.43
N ALA A 75 -49.40 32.62 6.52
CA ALA A 75 -50.14 32.48 7.78
C ALA A 75 -50.52 33.84 8.41
N TYR A 76 -49.60 34.81 8.45
CA TYR A 76 -49.94 36.13 9.00
C TYR A 76 -50.81 36.95 8.01
N ALA A 77 -50.61 36.79 6.70
CA ALA A 77 -51.48 37.40 5.69
C ALA A 77 -52.93 36.87 5.80
N TRP A 78 -53.11 35.57 6.05
CA TRP A 78 -54.43 35.00 6.35
C TRP A 78 -55.03 35.64 7.62
N ASP A 79 -54.23 35.82 8.66
CA ASP A 79 -54.66 36.45 9.91
C ASP A 79 -55.21 37.87 9.69
N ALA A 80 -54.73 38.59 8.66
CA ALA A 80 -55.26 39.92 8.33
C ALA A 80 -56.77 39.90 8.06
N ARG A 81 -57.30 38.80 7.52
CA ARG A 81 -58.74 38.60 7.29
C ARG A 81 -59.46 37.90 8.44
N ARG A 82 -58.74 37.14 9.27
CA ARG A 82 -59.33 36.35 10.38
C ARG A 82 -59.46 37.13 11.69
N VAL A 83 -58.41 37.86 12.08
CA VAL A 83 -58.34 38.61 13.35
C VAL A 83 -58.26 40.12 13.16
N GLY A 84 -58.06 40.56 11.92
CA GLY A 84 -57.99 41.97 11.52
C GLY A 84 -56.58 42.37 11.09
N PRO A 85 -56.44 43.25 10.10
CA PRO A 85 -55.16 43.50 9.42
C PRO A 85 -54.13 44.17 10.31
N GLN A 86 -54.53 45.11 11.18
CA GLN A 86 -53.60 45.74 12.11
C GLN A 86 -53.12 44.78 13.20
N ALA A 87 -53.98 43.84 13.64
CA ALA A 87 -53.63 42.85 14.65
C ALA A 87 -52.73 41.74 14.08
N ALA A 88 -52.91 41.39 12.81
CA ALA A 88 -52.13 40.36 12.13
C ALA A 88 -50.65 40.72 11.96
N VAL A 89 -50.32 42.01 11.86
CA VAL A 89 -48.95 42.51 11.65
C VAL A 89 -48.26 42.98 12.93
N GLN A 90 -48.91 42.88 14.09
CA GLN A 90 -48.25 43.18 15.35
C GLN A 90 -47.18 42.13 15.67
N ALA A 91 -46.10 42.54 16.32
CA ALA A 91 -45.02 41.65 16.71
C ALA A 91 -45.45 40.57 17.74
N ASP A 92 -46.56 40.78 18.45
CA ASP A 92 -47.13 39.81 19.39
C ASP A 92 -48.16 38.85 18.74
N ASN A 93 -48.49 39.03 17.46
CA ASN A 93 -49.24 38.03 16.70
C ASN A 93 -48.35 36.80 16.48
N ALA A 94 -48.86 35.61 16.78
CA ALA A 94 -48.09 34.37 16.72
C ALA A 94 -47.49 34.08 15.33
N ASN A 95 -48.23 34.33 14.24
CA ASN A 95 -47.75 34.08 12.89
C ASN A 95 -46.73 35.14 12.45
N ARG A 96 -46.94 36.42 12.82
CA ARG A 96 -45.96 37.47 12.54
C ARG A 96 -44.68 37.28 13.34
N ALA A 97 -44.78 36.90 14.62
CA ALA A 97 -43.64 36.56 15.45
C ALA A 97 -42.85 35.37 14.85
N GLY A 98 -43.56 34.33 14.39
CA GLY A 98 -42.94 33.19 13.69
C GLY A 98 -42.22 33.59 12.40
N PHE A 99 -42.84 34.45 11.60
CA PHE A 99 -42.22 35.01 10.39
C PHE A 99 -40.91 35.76 10.70
N LEU A 100 -40.94 36.66 11.69
CA LEU A 100 -39.77 37.45 12.07
C LEU A 100 -38.64 36.57 12.62
N ASP A 101 -38.97 35.59 13.46
CA ASP A 101 -38.00 34.64 14.00
C ASP A 101 -37.32 33.80 12.92
N VAL A 102 -38.08 33.26 11.96
CA VAL A 102 -37.47 32.50 10.86
C VAL A 102 -36.70 33.40 9.89
N ALA A 103 -37.15 34.65 9.68
CA ALA A 103 -36.45 35.61 8.85
C ALA A 103 -35.07 35.94 9.43
N ASP A 104 -34.97 36.15 10.74
CA ASP A 104 -33.70 36.42 11.41
C ASP A 104 -32.76 35.21 11.32
N ARG A 105 -33.25 33.99 11.60
CA ARG A 105 -32.46 32.75 11.47
C ARG A 105 -32.00 32.49 10.04
N MET A 106 -32.84 32.76 9.06
CA MET A 106 -32.49 32.62 7.64
C MET A 106 -31.42 33.62 7.21
N ARG A 107 -31.48 34.88 7.66
CA ARG A 107 -30.41 35.87 7.43
C ARG A 107 -29.10 35.44 8.07
N GLU A 108 -29.13 34.94 9.30
CA GLU A 108 -27.94 34.37 9.96
C GLU A 108 -27.36 33.20 9.16
N ALA A 109 -28.22 32.34 8.58
CA ALA A 109 -27.78 31.24 7.73
C ALA A 109 -27.17 31.73 6.41
N LEU A 110 -27.73 32.77 5.77
CA LEU A 110 -27.16 33.39 4.57
C LEU A 110 -25.76 33.99 4.84
N ASP A 111 -25.58 34.65 5.98
CA ASP A 111 -24.28 35.22 6.40
C ASP A 111 -23.25 34.13 6.73
N ALA A 112 -23.70 32.95 7.17
CA ALA A 112 -22.87 31.80 7.49
C ALA A 112 -22.57 30.88 6.28
N ALA A 113 -22.89 31.33 5.07
CA ALA A 113 -22.64 30.56 3.86
C ALA A 113 -21.15 30.17 3.72
N PRO A 114 -20.83 28.92 3.33
CA PRO A 114 -19.46 28.46 3.14
C PRO A 114 -18.87 28.93 1.80
N THR A 115 -18.78 30.25 1.63
CA THR A 115 -18.36 30.92 0.38
C THR A 115 -16.94 30.55 -0.07
N GLU A 116 -16.07 30.12 0.85
CA GLU A 116 -14.71 29.63 0.54
C GLU A 116 -14.72 28.33 -0.30
N VAL A 117 -15.84 27.58 -0.30
CA VAL A 117 -16.02 26.33 -1.05
C VAL A 117 -16.68 26.57 -2.41
N PHE A 118 -17.39 27.69 -2.54
CA PHE A 118 -18.12 28.02 -3.75
C PHE A 118 -17.18 28.30 -4.91
N ASP A 119 -17.59 27.86 -6.10
CA ASP A 119 -16.96 28.34 -7.32
C ASP A 119 -17.53 29.72 -7.72
N ALA A 120 -17.12 30.22 -8.89
CA ALA A 120 -17.53 31.55 -9.34
C ALA A 120 -19.04 31.64 -9.61
N ASP A 121 -19.64 30.59 -10.19
CA ASP A 121 -21.04 30.58 -10.58
C ASP A 121 -21.92 30.40 -9.34
N GLU A 122 -21.50 29.57 -8.39
CA GLU A 122 -22.17 29.39 -7.10
C GLU A 122 -22.08 30.63 -6.20
N THR A 123 -20.95 31.35 -6.24
CA THR A 123 -20.81 32.63 -5.53
C THR A 123 -21.77 33.66 -6.09
N GLU A 124 -21.86 33.77 -7.43
CA GLU A 124 -22.82 34.66 -8.08
C GLU A 124 -24.27 34.26 -7.75
N ALA A 125 -24.60 32.96 -7.76
CA ALA A 125 -25.92 32.47 -7.37
C ALA A 125 -26.25 32.81 -5.90
N HIS A 126 -25.28 32.66 -4.98
CA HIS A 126 -25.46 33.04 -3.57
C HIS A 126 -25.73 34.54 -3.40
N GLU A 127 -24.96 35.39 -4.09
CA GLU A 127 -25.18 36.84 -4.09
C GLU A 127 -26.59 37.20 -4.60
N GLN A 128 -27.04 36.55 -5.68
CA GLN A 128 -28.39 36.74 -6.20
C GLN A 128 -29.48 36.27 -5.22
N VAL A 129 -29.26 35.15 -4.51
CA VAL A 129 -30.18 34.68 -3.47
C VAL A 129 -30.31 35.72 -2.35
N VAL A 130 -29.20 36.32 -1.91
CA VAL A 130 -29.20 37.38 -0.90
C VAL A 130 -29.99 38.60 -1.39
N ASP A 131 -29.71 39.08 -2.60
CA ASP A 131 -30.40 40.23 -3.20
C ASP A 131 -31.92 39.99 -3.33
N GLN A 132 -32.32 38.78 -3.74
CA GLN A 132 -33.73 38.42 -3.88
C GLN A 132 -34.43 38.31 -2.51
N TRP A 133 -33.75 37.84 -1.48
CA TRP A 133 -34.29 37.87 -0.12
C TRP A 133 -34.48 39.29 0.42
N ASP A 134 -33.55 40.19 0.13
CA ASP A 134 -33.70 41.61 0.48
C ASP A 134 -34.92 42.23 -0.22
N GLU A 135 -35.13 41.94 -1.51
CA GLU A 135 -36.33 42.40 -2.23
C GLU A 135 -37.60 41.77 -1.65
N PHE A 136 -37.59 40.47 -1.33
CA PHE A 136 -38.73 39.79 -0.71
C PHE A 136 -39.16 40.49 0.59
N PHE A 137 -38.20 40.86 1.44
CA PHE A 137 -38.48 41.59 2.68
C PHE A 137 -38.93 43.04 2.44
N ALA A 138 -38.42 43.70 1.40
CA ALA A 138 -38.91 45.02 1.00
C ALA A 138 -40.37 44.97 0.51
N VAL A 139 -40.77 43.89 -0.18
CA VAL A 139 -42.17 43.63 -0.55
C VAL A 139 -43.01 43.35 0.70
N ASP A 140 -42.51 42.54 1.64
CA ASP A 140 -43.16 42.25 2.92
C ASP A 140 -43.47 43.52 3.74
N ASP A 141 -42.49 44.41 3.88
CA ASP A 141 -42.62 45.68 4.60
C ASP A 141 -43.68 46.58 3.98
N ARG A 142 -43.73 46.64 2.64
CA ARG A 142 -44.78 47.36 1.91
C ARG A 142 -46.17 46.77 2.16
N ALA A 143 -46.30 45.44 2.21
CA ALA A 143 -47.56 44.77 2.53
C ALA A 143 -48.00 45.03 3.98
N VAL A 144 -47.05 44.96 4.94
CA VAL A 144 -47.30 45.27 6.35
C VAL A 144 -47.76 46.72 6.54
N ALA A 145 -47.15 47.67 5.83
CA ALA A 145 -47.57 49.07 5.86
C ALA A 145 -49.01 49.27 5.37
N LEU A 146 -49.47 48.47 4.39
CA LEU A 146 -50.85 48.48 3.91
C LEU A 146 -51.81 47.86 4.93
N TYR A 147 -51.49 46.69 5.49
CA TYR A 147 -52.29 46.07 6.54
C TYR A 147 -52.44 46.97 7.78
N THR A 148 -51.40 47.75 8.11
CA THR A 148 -51.42 48.71 9.22
C THR A 148 -52.47 49.81 9.05
N ARG A 149 -52.78 50.23 7.81
CA ARG A 149 -53.86 51.20 7.52
C ARG A 149 -55.24 50.59 7.74
N GLY A 150 -55.39 49.33 7.32
CA GLY A 150 -56.54 48.47 7.58
C GLY A 150 -57.86 48.82 6.89
N ALA A 151 -57.86 49.71 5.88
CA ALA A 151 -59.00 49.82 4.98
C ALA A 151 -59.08 48.58 4.08
N VAL A 152 -60.29 48.16 3.70
CA VAL A 152 -60.49 46.97 2.84
C VAL A 152 -59.65 47.04 1.55
N ALA A 153 -59.59 48.22 0.92
CA ALA A 153 -58.79 48.43 -0.28
C ALA A 153 -57.28 48.30 -0.03
N ASP A 154 -56.77 48.68 1.16
CA ASP A 154 -55.36 48.49 1.51
C ASP A 154 -55.06 46.99 1.74
N VAL A 155 -55.97 46.25 2.38
CA VAL A 155 -55.84 44.79 2.58
C VAL A 155 -55.80 44.06 1.23
N ASP A 156 -56.70 44.40 0.31
CA ASP A 156 -56.72 43.79 -1.03
C ASP A 156 -55.45 44.16 -1.84
N ALA A 157 -54.92 45.37 -1.66
CA ALA A 157 -53.65 45.78 -2.26
C ALA A 157 -52.45 45.02 -1.68
N ALA A 158 -52.43 44.79 -0.36
CA ALA A 158 -51.38 44.00 0.30
C ALA A 158 -51.39 42.55 -0.18
N ASP A 159 -52.58 41.93 -0.26
CA ASP A 159 -52.74 40.57 -0.77
C ASP A 159 -52.30 40.46 -2.24
N THR A 160 -52.56 41.49 -3.05
CA THR A 160 -52.11 41.55 -4.45
C THR A 160 -50.60 41.69 -4.55
N LEU A 161 -49.99 42.48 -3.65
CA LEU A 161 -48.55 42.67 -3.60
C LEU A 161 -47.82 41.36 -3.24
N ILE A 162 -48.31 40.64 -2.22
CA ILE A 162 -47.77 39.33 -1.81
C ILE A 162 -47.93 38.30 -2.93
N GLN A 163 -49.13 38.15 -3.50
CA GLN A 163 -49.39 37.15 -4.54
C GLN A 163 -48.78 37.48 -5.91
N GLY A 164 -48.46 38.75 -6.15
CA GLY A 164 -47.86 39.23 -7.39
C GLY A 164 -46.34 39.31 -7.26
N GLU A 165 -45.86 40.48 -6.84
CA GLU A 165 -44.44 40.79 -6.74
C GLU A 165 -43.72 39.85 -5.75
N GLY A 166 -44.31 39.61 -4.57
CA GLY A 166 -43.71 38.76 -3.54
C GLY A 166 -43.53 37.31 -3.99
N TYR A 167 -44.54 36.72 -4.61
CA TYR A 167 -44.45 35.36 -5.15
C TYR A 167 -43.51 35.29 -6.36
N GLY A 168 -43.45 36.34 -7.19
CA GLY A 168 -42.48 36.44 -8.27
C GLY A 168 -41.05 36.31 -7.76
N VAL A 169 -40.68 37.15 -6.78
CA VAL A 169 -39.37 37.12 -6.11
C VAL A 169 -39.13 35.77 -5.42
N TYR A 170 -40.13 35.25 -4.71
CA TYR A 170 -40.02 33.95 -4.04
C TYR A 170 -39.72 32.79 -5.00
N PHE A 171 -40.34 32.75 -6.18
CA PHE A 171 -40.04 31.71 -7.16
C PHE A 171 -38.62 31.83 -7.72
N GLU A 172 -38.09 33.05 -7.86
CA GLU A 172 -36.70 33.27 -8.26
C GLU A 172 -35.73 32.79 -7.17
N ILE A 173 -36.02 33.04 -5.89
CA ILE A 173 -35.27 32.48 -4.75
C ILE A 173 -35.24 30.95 -4.80
N LEU A 174 -36.40 30.31 -5.03
CA LEU A 174 -36.49 28.86 -5.11
C LEU A 174 -35.65 28.30 -6.27
N GLU A 175 -35.69 28.95 -7.43
CA GLU A 175 -34.92 28.54 -8.60
C GLU A 175 -33.42 28.66 -8.35
N LEU A 176 -32.96 29.82 -7.85
CA LEU A 176 -31.54 30.06 -7.55
C LEU A 176 -31.00 29.12 -6.46
N THR A 177 -31.78 28.91 -5.40
CA THR A 177 -31.38 27.99 -4.31
C THR A 177 -31.32 26.54 -4.82
N ALA A 178 -32.25 26.12 -5.68
CA ALA A 178 -32.24 24.79 -6.28
C ALA A 178 -31.06 24.58 -7.23
N GLN A 179 -30.70 25.59 -8.03
CA GLN A 179 -29.51 25.55 -8.89
C GLN A 179 -28.23 25.43 -8.06
N LEU A 180 -28.14 26.17 -6.96
CA LEU A 180 -27.00 26.09 -6.03
C LEU A 180 -26.91 24.71 -5.36
N GLU A 181 -28.03 24.14 -4.91
CA GLU A 181 -28.10 22.79 -4.37
C GLU A 181 -27.67 21.73 -5.41
N GLU A 182 -28.15 21.84 -6.64
CA GLU A 182 -27.84 20.92 -7.74
C GLU A 182 -26.34 20.96 -8.11
N SER A 183 -25.76 22.16 -8.24
CA SER A 183 -24.32 22.34 -8.49
C SER A 183 -23.46 21.69 -7.39
N LEU A 184 -23.80 21.93 -6.13
CA LEU A 184 -23.08 21.36 -5.00
C LEU A 184 -23.23 19.84 -4.93
N ASP A 185 -24.39 19.27 -5.22
CA ASP A 185 -24.59 17.81 -5.27
C ASP A 185 -23.80 17.16 -6.40
N GLU A 186 -23.76 17.79 -7.58
CA GLU A 186 -22.95 17.33 -8.71
C GLU A 186 -21.47 17.32 -8.32
N ARG A 187 -20.95 18.42 -7.76
CA ARG A 187 -19.56 18.50 -7.29
C ARG A 187 -19.24 17.50 -6.18
N VAL A 188 -20.15 17.26 -5.23
CA VAL A 188 -20.00 16.20 -4.22
C VAL A 188 -19.88 14.83 -4.90
N THR A 189 -20.73 14.56 -5.89
CA THR A 189 -20.74 13.29 -6.63
C THR A 189 -19.45 13.10 -7.42
N GLU A 190 -18.99 14.14 -8.13
CA GLU A 190 -17.74 14.13 -8.87
C GLU A 190 -16.52 13.95 -7.95
N ALA A 191 -16.45 14.71 -6.86
CA ALA A 191 -15.35 14.62 -5.89
C ALA A 191 -15.28 13.22 -5.25
N ARG A 192 -16.43 12.61 -4.92
CA ARG A 192 -16.49 11.22 -4.43
C ARG A 192 -16.02 10.23 -5.49
N ALA A 193 -16.48 10.36 -6.73
CA ALA A 193 -16.05 9.48 -7.82
C ALA A 193 -14.54 9.58 -8.09
N ALA A 194 -13.99 10.80 -8.06
CA ALA A 194 -12.55 11.04 -8.19
C ALA A 194 -11.77 10.44 -7.02
N ALA A 195 -12.27 10.58 -5.78
CA ALA A 195 -11.67 9.98 -4.60
C ALA A 195 -11.63 8.45 -4.67
N ASP A 196 -12.74 7.82 -5.08
CA ASP A 196 -12.84 6.37 -5.24
C ASP A 196 -11.92 5.84 -6.35
N ALA A 197 -11.85 6.54 -7.50
CA ALA A 197 -10.95 6.19 -8.59
C ALA A 197 -9.48 6.28 -8.17
N GLN A 198 -9.10 7.34 -7.45
CA GLN A 198 -7.75 7.52 -6.91
C GLN A 198 -7.41 6.45 -5.87
N GLN A 199 -8.34 6.08 -5.00
CA GLN A 199 -8.16 5.01 -4.02
C GLN A 199 -7.99 3.65 -4.69
N ALA A 200 -8.78 3.35 -5.73
CA ALA A 200 -8.63 2.13 -6.51
C ALA A 200 -7.25 2.08 -7.21
N GLN A 201 -6.82 3.18 -7.82
CA GLN A 201 -5.50 3.27 -8.46
C GLN A 201 -4.36 3.10 -7.45
N THR A 202 -4.45 3.73 -6.28
CA THR A 202 -3.49 3.59 -5.18
C THR A 202 -3.41 2.15 -4.69
N THR A 203 -4.56 1.48 -4.56
CA THR A 203 -4.63 0.06 -4.16
C THR A 203 -3.97 -0.85 -5.20
N TRP A 204 -4.26 -0.65 -6.48
CA TRP A 204 -3.65 -1.44 -7.56
C TRP A 204 -2.15 -1.21 -7.71
N THR A 205 -1.69 0.03 -7.59
CA THR A 205 -0.25 0.36 -7.63
C THR A 205 0.48 -0.24 -6.43
N MET A 206 -0.10 -0.17 -5.22
CA MET A 206 0.46 -0.82 -4.03
C MET A 206 0.53 -2.35 -4.20
N ALA A 207 -0.54 -2.98 -4.70
CA ALA A 207 -0.56 -4.41 -4.98
C ALA A 207 0.52 -4.81 -6.01
N ALA A 208 0.70 -4.02 -7.06
CA ALA A 208 1.75 -4.25 -8.07
C ALA A 208 3.16 -4.11 -7.47
N VAL A 209 3.42 -3.11 -6.64
CA VAL A 209 4.72 -2.91 -5.97
C VAL A 209 5.03 -4.06 -5.00
N VAL A 210 4.04 -4.49 -4.21
CA VAL A 210 4.18 -5.65 -3.32
C VAL A 210 4.45 -6.93 -4.11
N ALA A 211 3.69 -7.18 -5.19
CA ALA A 211 3.87 -8.35 -6.04
C ALA A 211 5.26 -8.35 -6.70
N LEU A 212 5.71 -7.21 -7.22
CA LEU A 212 7.03 -7.06 -7.82
C LEU A 212 8.15 -7.28 -6.79
N GLY A 213 8.02 -6.69 -5.60
CA GLY A 213 8.94 -6.90 -4.49
C GLY A 213 9.04 -8.37 -4.08
N ALA A 214 7.90 -9.05 -3.95
CA ALA A 214 7.85 -10.48 -3.63
C ALA A 214 8.51 -11.34 -4.71
N LEU A 215 8.25 -11.06 -5.99
CA LEU A 215 8.88 -11.77 -7.12
C LEU A 215 10.40 -11.55 -7.16
N LEU A 216 10.87 -10.33 -6.88
CA LEU A 216 12.30 -10.03 -6.80
C LEU A 216 12.99 -10.79 -5.67
N VAL A 217 12.42 -10.78 -4.47
CA VAL A 217 12.94 -11.54 -3.32
C VAL A 217 12.95 -13.03 -3.62
N LEU A 218 11.86 -13.57 -4.20
CA LEU A 218 11.78 -14.97 -4.61
C LEU A 218 12.85 -15.33 -5.65
N GLY A 219 13.02 -14.50 -6.67
CA GLY A 219 14.04 -14.67 -7.70
C GLY A 219 15.45 -14.69 -7.12
N MET A 220 15.74 -13.77 -6.19
CA MET A 220 17.03 -13.71 -5.52
C MET A 220 17.27 -14.92 -4.60
N ALA A 221 16.25 -15.35 -3.85
CA ALA A 221 16.32 -16.54 -3.01
C ALA A 221 16.59 -17.80 -3.84
N LEU A 222 15.91 -17.97 -4.97
CA LEU A 222 16.16 -19.07 -5.91
C LEU A 222 17.57 -19.00 -6.51
N ALA A 223 18.08 -17.79 -6.78
CA ALA A 223 19.45 -17.60 -7.27
C ALA A 223 20.47 -18.02 -6.21
N VAL A 224 20.29 -17.66 -4.93
CA VAL A 224 21.14 -18.08 -3.81
C VAL A 224 21.06 -19.59 -3.59
N ALA A 225 19.86 -20.18 -3.63
CA ALA A 225 19.69 -21.63 -3.50
C ALA A 225 20.48 -22.40 -4.57
N ARG A 226 20.46 -21.93 -5.82
CA ARG A 226 21.21 -22.55 -6.93
C ARG A 226 22.71 -22.24 -6.90
N ARG A 227 23.10 -21.03 -6.52
CA ARG A 227 24.49 -20.57 -6.57
C ARG A 227 25.29 -20.84 -5.29
N VAL A 228 24.66 -21.02 -4.14
CA VAL A 228 25.39 -21.23 -2.89
C VAL A 228 25.02 -22.57 -2.28
N VAL A 229 23.72 -22.81 -2.05
CA VAL A 229 23.28 -24.00 -1.30
C VAL A 229 23.63 -25.29 -2.06
N ARG A 230 23.30 -25.40 -3.35
CA ARG A 230 23.61 -26.60 -4.15
C ARG A 230 25.09 -27.00 -4.19
N PRO A 231 26.05 -26.12 -4.55
CA PRO A 231 27.46 -26.50 -4.57
C PRO A 231 28.01 -26.76 -3.16
N VAL A 232 27.57 -26.03 -2.13
CA VAL A 232 27.96 -26.32 -0.74
C VAL A 232 27.51 -27.73 -0.34
N LEU A 233 26.30 -28.15 -0.74
CA LEU A 233 25.83 -29.53 -0.53
C LEU A 233 26.69 -30.57 -1.25
N ALA A 234 27.24 -30.25 -2.43
CA ALA A 234 28.18 -31.11 -3.13
C ALA A 234 29.52 -31.24 -2.39
N LEU A 235 30.04 -30.15 -1.80
CA LEU A 235 31.23 -30.20 -0.94
C LEU A 235 30.99 -31.09 0.29
N THR A 236 29.86 -30.93 0.98
CA THR A 236 29.51 -31.79 2.12
C THR A 236 29.41 -33.26 1.72
N HIS A 237 28.84 -33.58 0.56
CA HIS A 237 28.73 -34.96 0.09
C HIS A 237 30.10 -35.65 -0.13
N VAL A 238 31.09 -34.90 -0.62
CA VAL A 238 32.47 -35.40 -0.77
C VAL A 238 33.16 -35.51 0.58
N ALA A 239 33.01 -34.52 1.45
CA ALA A 239 33.60 -34.54 2.80
C ALA A 239 33.06 -35.71 3.65
N GLU A 240 31.76 -36.01 3.56
CA GLU A 240 31.15 -37.18 4.20
C GLU A 240 31.69 -38.49 3.63
N GLY A 241 31.89 -38.57 2.30
CA GLY A 241 32.53 -39.73 1.67
C GLY A 241 33.96 -39.94 2.16
N LEU A 242 34.74 -38.87 2.20
CA LEU A 242 36.10 -38.87 2.74
C LEU A 242 36.14 -39.34 4.21
N ALA A 243 35.22 -38.85 5.05
CA ALA A 243 35.11 -39.28 6.45
C ALA A 243 34.77 -40.78 6.59
N ALA A 244 34.06 -41.35 5.61
CA ALA A 244 33.77 -42.78 5.53
C ALA A 244 34.89 -43.60 4.84
N GLY A 245 36.00 -42.97 4.44
CA GLY A 245 37.09 -43.62 3.70
C GLY A 245 36.82 -43.84 2.21
N ASP A 246 35.69 -43.34 1.68
CA ASP A 246 35.38 -43.35 0.26
C ASP A 246 36.12 -42.20 -0.43
N LEU A 247 37.33 -42.51 -0.91
CA LEU A 247 38.14 -41.56 -1.65
C LEU A 247 37.65 -41.37 -3.09
N THR A 248 36.62 -42.06 -3.59
CA THR A 248 36.29 -42.06 -5.04
C THR A 248 35.45 -40.87 -5.50
N ARG A 249 34.84 -40.12 -4.57
CA ARG A 249 33.95 -38.98 -4.88
C ARG A 249 34.72 -37.73 -5.31
N THR A 250 34.05 -36.87 -6.07
CA THR A 250 34.55 -35.55 -6.48
C THR A 250 33.42 -34.52 -6.41
N THR A 251 33.72 -33.25 -6.22
CA THR A 251 32.70 -32.22 -6.05
C THR A 251 31.95 -31.90 -7.35
N GLY A 252 32.65 -31.98 -8.50
CA GLY A 252 32.12 -31.59 -9.81
C GLY A 252 31.76 -30.09 -9.91
N VAL A 253 32.20 -29.27 -8.95
CA VAL A 253 31.88 -27.83 -8.91
C VAL A 253 32.93 -27.05 -9.69
N ASP A 254 32.60 -26.64 -10.90
CA ASP A 254 33.45 -25.73 -11.71
C ASP A 254 33.00 -24.28 -11.54
N ARG A 255 33.65 -23.55 -10.62
CA ARG A 255 33.35 -22.14 -10.33
C ARG A 255 34.60 -21.35 -9.98
N GLY A 256 34.56 -20.06 -10.30
CA GLY A 256 35.63 -19.10 -10.01
C GLY A 256 35.40 -18.20 -8.79
N ASP A 257 34.52 -18.60 -7.87
CA ASP A 257 34.19 -17.91 -6.61
C ASP A 257 34.80 -18.62 -5.39
N GLU A 258 34.46 -18.17 -4.17
CA GLU A 258 34.98 -18.78 -2.94
C GLU A 258 34.55 -20.25 -2.78
N VAL A 259 33.36 -20.61 -3.27
CA VAL A 259 32.86 -21.99 -3.21
C VAL A 259 33.62 -22.88 -4.19
N GLY A 260 33.87 -22.41 -5.40
CA GLY A 260 34.68 -23.15 -6.37
C GLY A 260 36.13 -23.35 -5.94
N ARG A 261 36.73 -22.34 -5.27
CA ARG A 261 38.06 -22.49 -4.65
C ARG A 261 38.08 -23.56 -3.56
N ALA A 262 37.06 -23.59 -2.71
CA ALA A 262 36.93 -24.61 -1.67
C ALA A 262 36.72 -26.02 -2.28
N ALA A 263 35.93 -26.10 -3.35
CA ALA A 263 35.69 -27.34 -4.07
C ALA A 263 36.97 -27.92 -4.68
N ALA A 264 37.74 -27.10 -5.40
CA ALA A 264 39.01 -27.50 -6.00
C ALA A 264 40.04 -27.93 -4.95
N ALA A 265 40.09 -27.25 -3.80
CA ALA A 265 40.97 -27.62 -2.70
C ALA A 265 40.59 -28.98 -2.08
N LEU A 266 39.28 -29.25 -1.92
CA LEU A 266 38.79 -30.53 -1.41
C LEU A 266 39.09 -31.68 -2.39
N ASP A 267 38.84 -31.47 -3.68
CA ASP A 267 39.14 -32.48 -4.72
C ASP A 267 40.64 -32.79 -4.78
N ALA A 268 41.51 -31.78 -4.68
CA ALA A 268 42.97 -31.98 -4.62
C ALA A 268 43.38 -32.81 -3.40
N ALA A 269 42.82 -32.52 -2.22
CA ALA A 269 43.10 -33.29 -1.00
C ALA A 269 42.69 -34.77 -1.11
N VAL A 270 41.55 -35.05 -1.78
CA VAL A 270 41.12 -36.43 -2.06
C VAL A 270 42.11 -37.15 -2.98
N VAL A 271 42.59 -36.49 -4.03
CA VAL A 271 43.61 -37.06 -4.95
C VAL A 271 44.90 -37.35 -4.20
N ASP A 272 45.38 -36.43 -3.37
CA ASP A 272 46.60 -36.62 -2.59
C ASP A 272 46.47 -37.81 -1.62
N LEU A 273 45.34 -37.93 -0.92
CA LEU A 273 45.08 -39.09 -0.07
C LEU A 273 45.06 -40.41 -0.84
N ARG A 274 44.48 -40.45 -2.05
CA ARG A 274 44.53 -41.66 -2.89
C ARG A 274 45.96 -42.05 -3.22
N THR A 275 46.81 -41.09 -3.56
CA THR A 275 48.23 -41.33 -3.83
C THR A 275 48.96 -41.87 -2.60
N VAL A 276 48.68 -41.32 -1.42
CA VAL A 276 49.25 -41.83 -0.16
C VAL A 276 48.78 -43.27 0.10
N MET A 277 47.48 -43.57 -0.04
CA MET A 277 46.95 -44.93 0.16
C MET A 277 47.52 -45.94 -0.85
N ALA A 278 47.69 -45.54 -2.12
CA ALA A 278 48.34 -46.38 -3.14
C ALA A 278 49.80 -46.68 -2.78
N SER A 279 50.52 -45.70 -2.22
CA SER A 279 51.89 -45.89 -1.75
C SER A 279 51.97 -46.83 -0.55
N VAL A 280 51.02 -46.73 0.39
CA VAL A 280 50.90 -47.64 1.54
C VAL A 280 50.60 -49.07 1.09
N ALA A 281 49.70 -49.24 0.11
CA ALA A 281 49.40 -50.55 -0.46
C ALA A 281 50.65 -51.17 -1.11
N GLY A 282 51.36 -50.43 -1.97
CA GLY A 282 52.59 -50.91 -2.60
C GLY A 282 53.72 -51.23 -1.59
N ALA A 283 53.85 -50.44 -0.53
CA ALA A 283 54.77 -50.75 0.56
C ALA A 283 54.37 -52.03 1.32
N SER A 284 53.07 -52.27 1.49
CA SER A 284 52.56 -53.47 2.15
C SER A 284 52.78 -54.73 1.30
N ASP A 285 52.60 -54.64 -0.02
CA ASP A 285 52.93 -55.73 -0.96
C ASP A 285 54.42 -56.07 -0.93
N ALA A 286 55.30 -55.05 -0.89
CA ALA A 286 56.74 -55.26 -0.77
C ALA A 286 57.13 -55.93 0.56
N VAL A 287 56.47 -55.55 1.67
CA VAL A 287 56.65 -56.19 2.98
C VAL A 287 56.16 -57.64 2.96
N ALA A 288 55.02 -57.92 2.33
CA ALA A 288 54.48 -59.27 2.18
C ALA A 288 55.44 -60.16 1.38
N ALA A 289 55.91 -59.69 0.22
CA ALA A 289 56.90 -60.41 -0.60
C ALA A 289 58.22 -60.67 0.16
N SER A 290 58.73 -59.67 0.88
CA SER A 290 59.93 -59.84 1.71
C SER A 290 59.72 -60.87 2.84
N SER A 291 58.51 -60.94 3.39
CA SER A 291 58.15 -61.92 4.42
C SER A 291 58.06 -63.34 3.85
N GLU A 292 57.58 -63.49 2.61
CA GLU A 292 57.60 -64.78 1.89
C GLU A 292 59.04 -65.24 1.61
N GLU A 293 59.91 -64.36 1.11
CA GLU A 293 61.34 -64.66 0.92
C GLU A 293 62.04 -65.05 2.22
N LEU A 294 61.75 -64.33 3.31
CA LEU A 294 62.31 -64.65 4.63
C LEU A 294 61.81 -66.01 5.14
N SER A 295 60.53 -66.33 4.92
CA SER A 295 59.96 -67.63 5.28
C SER A 295 60.62 -68.77 4.50
N ALA A 296 60.79 -68.60 3.19
CA ALA A 296 61.50 -69.55 2.34
C ALA A 296 62.96 -69.74 2.79
N SER A 297 63.66 -68.64 3.09
CA SER A 297 65.04 -68.67 3.60
C SER A 297 65.12 -69.38 4.96
N SER A 298 64.16 -69.12 5.85
CA SER A 298 64.07 -69.79 7.16
C SER A 298 63.83 -71.30 7.02
N ALA A 299 62.98 -71.71 6.07
CA ALA A 299 62.74 -73.12 5.77
C ALA A 299 64.01 -73.81 5.24
N GLN A 300 64.76 -73.15 4.34
CA GLN A 300 66.03 -73.65 3.84
C GLN A 300 67.10 -73.77 4.95
N ILE A 301 67.17 -72.78 5.85
CA ILE A 301 68.06 -72.83 7.01
C ILE A 301 67.69 -74.01 7.92
N SER A 302 66.41 -74.21 8.21
CA SER A 302 65.94 -75.35 9.01
C SER A 302 66.34 -76.69 8.37
N ALA A 303 66.11 -76.85 7.07
CA ALA A 303 66.52 -78.05 6.34
C ALA A 303 68.05 -78.27 6.37
N SER A 304 68.83 -77.20 6.21
CA SER A 304 70.30 -77.27 6.28
C SER A 304 70.79 -77.60 7.69
N ALA A 305 70.11 -77.11 8.72
CA ALA A 305 70.40 -77.42 10.11
C ALA A 305 70.05 -78.89 10.43
N GLU A 306 68.94 -79.42 9.91
CA GLU A 306 68.60 -80.85 9.99
C GLU A 306 69.66 -81.73 9.31
N GLU A 307 70.09 -81.37 8.09
CA GLU A 307 71.15 -82.06 7.35
C GLU A 307 72.49 -82.04 8.13
N THR A 308 72.88 -80.87 8.65
CA THR A 308 74.11 -80.71 9.45
C THR A 308 74.05 -81.52 10.74
N SER A 309 72.88 -81.54 11.40
CA SER A 309 72.64 -82.36 12.59
C SER A 309 72.74 -83.85 12.26
N ALA A 310 72.16 -84.30 11.16
CA ALA A 310 72.25 -85.68 10.69
C ALA A 310 73.71 -86.07 10.38
N GLN A 311 74.48 -85.24 9.68
CA GLN A 311 75.90 -85.46 9.42
C GLN A 311 76.72 -85.51 10.71
N SER A 312 76.45 -84.60 11.66
CA SER A 312 77.12 -84.59 12.96
C SER A 312 76.81 -85.86 13.75
N GLY A 313 75.58 -86.38 13.67
CA GLY A 313 75.20 -87.67 14.25
C GLY A 313 75.93 -88.85 13.62
N VAL A 314 76.14 -88.86 12.31
CA VAL A 314 76.95 -89.89 11.63
C VAL A 314 78.41 -89.86 12.11
N VAL A 315 79.01 -88.68 12.22
CA VAL A 315 80.38 -88.53 12.74
C VAL A 315 80.47 -88.99 14.20
N ALA A 316 79.50 -88.63 15.04
CA ALA A 316 79.45 -89.05 16.43
C ALA A 316 79.22 -90.56 16.61
N GLY A 317 78.50 -91.22 15.70
CA GLY A 317 78.31 -92.67 15.70
C GLY A 317 79.48 -93.48 15.10
N ALA A 318 80.42 -92.81 14.42
CA ALA A 318 81.61 -93.42 13.83
C ALA A 318 82.86 -93.31 14.73
N ALA A 319 82.76 -92.61 15.87
CA ALA A 319 83.79 -92.48 16.90
C ALA A 319 83.56 -93.47 18.06
#